data_AF-A0AAI8C5M9-F1
#
_entry.id   AF-A0AAI8C5M9-F1
#
_cell.length_a   1.000
_cell.length_b   1.000
_cell.length_c   1.000
_cell.angle_alpha   90.00
_cell.angle_beta   90.00
_cell.angle_gamma   90.00
#
_symmetry.space_group_name_H-M   'P 1'
#
loop_
_entity.id
_entity.type
_entity.pdbx_description
1 polymer ?
#
loop_
_entity_poly.entity_id
_entity_poly.type
_entity_poly.pdbx_seq_one_letter_code
_entity_poly.pdbx_strand_id
1 'polypeptide(L)'
;MKVRITLFLSALVLVTACKQEGEKPKVIYKEDGTSAATTEVVKERDRSEDIRIADLPILMGKSDHLIHPIGEIRVYSYSSKSGMSKVNQTSYTVSNYAPFELTGYLENLMFQHKDSLQIRPLTDKKVQIQNVSYLNTIAEKTKKNILVYSLFDADTNRDSKVDSNDIKTLYISRGDGTHFKKLSADLHELLDWTVIDSQNRLYFRTIEDINKNGAFDKDDNVNYYYIDLLSKDWEVISYDPLHINAEIEVDK
;
A
#
# COMPACT_ATOMS: atom_id res chain seq x y z
N MET A 1 -71.75 6.71 40.32
CA MET A 1 -71.72 6.64 38.83
C MET A 1 -70.28 6.36 38.40
N LYS A 2 -70.16 5.58 37.32
CA LYS A 2 -69.01 4.78 36.86
C LYS A 2 -67.64 5.48 36.78
N VAL A 3 -66.63 4.76 37.28
CA VAL A 3 -65.18 4.93 37.07
C VAL A 3 -64.84 4.82 35.58
N ARG A 4 -63.98 5.70 35.06
CA ARG A 4 -63.22 5.45 33.82
C ARG A 4 -61.78 5.93 34.00
N ILE A 5 -60.92 4.95 34.27
CA ILE A 5 -59.47 5.02 34.16
C ILE A 5 -59.15 4.97 32.66
N THR A 6 -58.66 6.07 32.10
CA THR A 6 -58.10 6.09 30.75
C THR A 6 -56.57 6.02 30.84
N LEU A 7 -56.08 4.82 30.56
CA LEU A 7 -54.68 4.43 30.50
C LEU A 7 -54.13 4.85 29.13
N PHE A 8 -53.42 5.99 29.06
CA PHE A 8 -52.72 6.39 27.84
C PHE A 8 -51.31 5.80 27.87
N LEU A 9 -51.18 4.62 27.26
CA LEU A 9 -49.92 3.95 26.97
C LEU A 9 -49.34 4.55 25.68
N SER A 10 -48.59 5.65 25.77
CA SER A 10 -47.80 6.12 24.62
C SER A 10 -46.51 5.29 24.55
N ALA A 11 -46.57 4.23 23.75
CA ALA A 11 -45.42 3.41 23.40
C ALA A 11 -44.37 4.26 22.67
N LEU A 12 -43.23 4.44 23.33
CA LEU A 12 -42.00 5.00 22.76
C LEU A 12 -41.44 3.98 21.76
N VAL A 13 -41.75 4.16 20.47
CA VAL A 13 -41.09 3.41 19.40
C VAL A 13 -39.73 4.06 19.16
N LEU A 14 -38.71 3.56 19.86
CA LEU A 14 -37.32 3.75 19.51
C LEU A 14 -37.07 3.02 18.19
N VAL A 15 -37.15 3.75 17.08
CA VAL A 15 -36.69 3.25 15.78
C VAL A 15 -35.16 3.26 15.84
N THR A 16 -34.58 2.16 16.33
CA THR A 16 -33.15 1.89 16.17
C THR A 16 -32.92 1.63 14.68
N ALA A 17 -32.69 2.69 13.94
CA ALA A 17 -32.05 2.61 12.64
C ALA A 17 -30.59 2.19 12.87
N CYS A 18 -30.36 0.88 13.00
CA CYS A 18 -29.07 0.30 12.66
C CYS A 18 -28.83 0.61 11.18
N LYS A 19 -28.19 1.75 10.89
CA LYS A 19 -27.49 1.91 9.62
C LYS A 19 -26.45 0.81 9.60
N GLN A 20 -26.63 -0.17 8.72
CA GLN A 20 -25.48 -0.89 8.19
C GLN A 20 -24.57 0.21 7.62
N GLU A 21 -23.47 0.49 8.31
CA GLU A 21 -22.38 1.27 7.75
C GLU A 21 -21.95 0.50 6.50
N GLY A 22 -22.34 1.01 5.32
CA GLY A 22 -21.76 0.55 4.07
C GLY A 22 -20.25 0.73 4.16
N GLU A 23 -19.52 -0.18 3.51
CA GLU A 23 -18.06 -0.05 3.42
C GLU A 23 -17.71 1.36 2.94
N LYS A 24 -16.80 2.01 3.67
CA LYS A 24 -16.38 3.37 3.31
C LYS A 24 -15.70 3.31 1.94
N PRO A 25 -15.98 4.28 1.05
CA PRO A 25 -15.38 4.28 -0.28
C PRO A 25 -13.87 4.37 -0.15
N LYS A 26 -13.17 3.59 -0.97
CA LYS A 26 -11.71 3.56 -1.01
C LYS A 26 -11.13 4.74 -1.78
N VAL A 27 -11.92 5.33 -2.66
CA VAL A 27 -11.56 6.52 -3.43
C VAL A 27 -12.75 7.47 -3.53
N ILE A 28 -12.46 8.77 -3.43
CA ILE A 28 -13.46 9.82 -3.60
C ILE A 28 -13.17 10.61 -4.89
N TYR A 29 -14.19 10.69 -5.74
CA TYR A 29 -14.19 11.50 -6.95
C TYR A 29 -14.84 12.87 -6.70
N LYS A 30 -14.38 13.88 -7.45
CA LYS A 30 -15.02 15.20 -7.53
C LYS A 30 -16.25 15.13 -8.44
N GLU A 31 -17.10 16.16 -8.38
CA GLU A 31 -18.33 16.26 -9.19
C GLU A 31 -18.06 16.23 -10.70
N ASP A 32 -16.86 16.62 -11.14
CA ASP A 32 -16.42 16.54 -12.54
C ASP A 32 -15.87 15.15 -12.95
N GLY A 33 -15.93 14.18 -12.04
CA GLY A 33 -15.43 12.82 -12.25
C GLY A 33 -13.91 12.68 -12.20
N THR A 34 -13.18 13.70 -11.77
CA THR A 34 -11.73 13.62 -11.50
C THR A 34 -11.46 13.18 -10.06
N SER A 35 -10.27 12.62 -9.80
CA SER A 35 -9.91 12.24 -8.43
C SER A 35 -9.74 13.45 -7.52
N ALA A 36 -10.18 13.26 -6.27
CA ALA A 36 -9.94 14.21 -5.20
C ALA A 36 -8.71 13.85 -4.34
N ALA A 37 -7.93 12.85 -4.76
CA ALA A 37 -6.76 12.36 -4.06
C ALA A 37 -5.66 13.42 -3.93
N THR A 38 -4.98 13.39 -2.78
CA THR A 38 -3.90 14.34 -2.48
C THR A 38 -2.63 13.61 -2.08
N THR A 39 -1.52 13.99 -2.71
CA THR A 39 -0.18 13.56 -2.31
C THR A 39 0.46 14.66 -1.47
N GLU A 40 0.98 14.29 -0.31
CA GLU A 40 1.67 15.21 0.59
C GLU A 40 3.19 14.99 0.51
N VAL A 41 3.95 16.09 0.45
CA VAL A 41 5.41 16.05 0.63
C VAL A 41 5.70 16.33 2.10
N VAL A 42 6.46 15.43 2.75
CA VAL A 42 6.80 15.56 4.16
C VAL A 42 7.83 16.67 4.32
N LYS A 43 7.43 17.82 4.86
CA LYS A 43 8.36 18.90 5.21
C LYS A 43 9.13 18.50 6.48
N GLU A 44 10.37 18.95 6.60
CA GLU A 44 11.22 18.62 7.77
C GLU A 44 10.58 18.99 9.11
N ARG A 45 9.74 20.02 9.14
CA ARG A 45 9.03 20.50 10.34
C ARG A 45 7.85 19.62 10.76
N ASP A 46 7.29 18.82 9.86
CA ASP A 46 6.13 17.98 10.14
C ASP A 46 6.54 16.61 10.73
N ARG A 47 7.85 16.36 10.87
CA ARG A 47 8.42 15.12 11.42
C ARG A 47 8.46 15.06 12.96
N SER A 48 7.89 16.05 13.65
CA SER A 48 8.09 16.26 15.10
C SER A 48 6.93 15.86 16.01
N GLU A 49 5.78 15.44 15.47
CA GLU A 49 4.59 15.17 16.30
C GLU A 49 4.46 13.71 16.75
N ASP A 50 5.00 12.75 15.97
CA ASP A 50 4.99 11.31 16.30
C ASP A 50 6.41 10.76 16.57
N ILE A 51 6.52 9.76 17.46
CA ILE A 51 7.80 9.10 17.76
C ILE A 51 8.15 8.15 16.61
N ARG A 52 8.91 8.66 15.66
CA ARG A 52 9.50 7.91 14.55
C ARG A 52 10.69 7.12 15.04
N ILE A 53 10.75 5.84 14.69
CA ILE A 53 11.91 4.99 14.98
C ILE A 53 12.44 4.30 13.74
N ALA A 54 13.68 3.86 13.82
CA ALA A 54 14.31 3.00 12.85
C ALA A 54 14.51 1.62 13.46
N ASP A 55 14.21 0.56 12.70
CA ASP A 55 14.76 -0.76 12.99
C ASP A 55 16.26 -0.80 12.63
N LEU A 56 16.97 -1.80 13.15
CA LEU A 56 18.36 -2.05 12.76
C LEU A 56 18.48 -2.28 11.25
N PRO A 57 19.61 -1.89 10.64
CA PRO A 57 19.79 -2.04 9.21
C PRO A 57 19.76 -3.50 8.77
N ILE A 58 19.09 -3.74 7.64
CA ILE A 58 19.08 -5.02 6.95
C ILE A 58 19.88 -4.92 5.65
N LEU A 59 20.39 -6.07 5.21
CA LEU A 59 21.08 -6.22 3.94
C LEU A 59 20.31 -7.23 3.08
N MET A 60 19.87 -6.80 1.89
CA MET A 60 19.18 -7.68 0.94
C MET A 60 20.17 -8.25 -0.08
N GLY A 61 20.28 -9.59 -0.11
CA GLY A 61 21.17 -10.30 -1.03
C GLY A 61 22.63 -9.88 -0.90
N LYS A 62 23.26 -9.61 -2.05
CA LYS A 62 24.65 -9.12 -2.13
C LYS A 62 24.73 -7.63 -2.48
N SER A 63 23.73 -6.85 -2.06
CA SER A 63 23.74 -5.39 -2.24
C SER A 63 24.91 -4.75 -1.47
N ASP A 64 25.37 -3.59 -1.92
CA ASP A 64 26.30 -2.75 -1.16
C ASP A 64 25.59 -1.71 -0.29
N HIS A 65 24.25 -1.72 -0.28
CA HIS A 65 23.43 -0.76 0.45
C HIS A 65 22.66 -1.44 1.57
N LEU A 66 22.83 -0.89 2.78
CA LEU A 66 22.01 -1.17 3.95
C LEU A 66 20.69 -0.43 3.83
N ILE A 67 19.62 -1.08 4.28
CA ILE A 67 18.27 -0.53 4.33
C ILE A 67 17.88 -0.38 5.80
N HIS A 68 17.49 0.82 6.20
CA HIS A 68 16.98 1.13 7.53
C HIS A 68 15.46 1.35 7.44
N PRO A 69 14.64 0.41 7.92
CA PRO A 69 13.18 0.57 7.95
C PRO A 69 12.77 1.65 8.94
N ILE A 70 11.94 2.60 8.51
CA ILE A 70 11.43 3.70 9.35
C ILE A 70 9.92 3.54 9.52
N GLY A 71 9.43 3.64 10.75
CA GLY A 71 8.01 3.61 11.05
C GLY A 71 7.68 4.34 12.35
N GLU A 72 6.38 4.42 12.63
CA GLU A 72 5.83 5.05 13.83
C GLU A 72 5.63 4.01 14.95
N ILE A 73 5.94 4.37 16.21
CA ILE A 73 5.53 3.56 17.36
C ILE A 73 4.19 4.04 17.89
N ARG A 74 3.21 3.13 17.91
CA ARG A 74 2.00 3.33 18.70
C ARG A 74 2.25 2.91 20.15
N VAL A 75 2.46 3.89 21.03
CA VAL A 75 2.55 3.64 22.48
C VAL A 75 1.14 3.45 23.05
N TYR A 76 0.69 2.22 23.18
CA TYR A 76 -0.57 1.90 23.85
C TYR A 76 -0.37 1.89 25.37
N SER A 77 -0.98 2.85 26.07
CA SER A 77 -1.11 2.77 27.53
C SER A 77 -2.44 2.11 27.89
N TYR A 78 -2.41 0.85 28.31
CA TYR A 78 -3.58 0.20 28.90
C TYR A 78 -3.68 0.56 30.38
N SER A 79 -4.80 1.15 30.80
CA SER A 79 -5.14 1.26 32.22
C SER A 79 -5.84 -0.04 32.66
N SER A 80 -5.11 -0.95 33.30
CA SER A 80 -5.74 -2.12 33.92
C SER A 80 -6.49 -1.69 35.18
N LYS A 81 -7.82 -1.87 35.20
CA LYS A 81 -8.71 -1.55 36.33
C LYS A 81 -8.57 -2.48 37.56
N SER A 82 -7.57 -3.34 37.61
CA SER A 82 -7.29 -4.20 38.77
C SER A 82 -5.79 -4.23 39.03
N GLY A 83 -5.38 -4.11 40.29
CA GLY A 83 -4.01 -3.87 40.78
C GLY A 83 -2.95 -4.94 40.48
N MET A 84 -2.74 -5.26 39.20
CA MET A 84 -1.58 -5.95 38.67
C MET A 84 -0.64 -4.89 38.06
N SER A 85 0.66 -5.01 38.32
CA SER A 85 1.69 -4.07 37.85
C SER A 85 1.50 -3.70 36.37
N LYS A 86 1.58 -2.40 36.03
CA LYS A 86 1.59 -1.91 34.65
C LYS A 86 2.74 -2.57 33.89
N VAL A 87 2.45 -3.59 33.09
CA VAL A 87 3.42 -4.11 32.12
C VAL A 87 3.22 -3.31 30.85
N ASN A 88 4.12 -2.35 30.60
CA ASN A 88 4.19 -1.64 29.33
C ASN A 88 4.69 -2.63 28.26
N GLN A 89 3.78 -3.29 27.54
CA GLN A 89 4.13 -4.07 26.35
C GLN A 89 4.23 -3.12 25.15
N THR A 90 5.29 -2.33 25.11
CA THR A 90 5.60 -1.49 23.93
C THR A 90 6.48 -2.31 22.99
N SER A 91 5.98 -2.62 21.79
CA SER A 91 6.82 -3.15 20.71
C SER A 91 7.56 -1.98 20.07
N TYR A 92 8.88 -2.09 19.96
CA TYR A 92 9.76 -1.11 19.30
C TYR A 92 10.21 -1.60 17.92
N THR A 93 9.53 -2.61 17.37
CA THR A 93 9.83 -3.16 16.04
C THR A 93 8.83 -2.61 15.04
N VAL A 94 9.31 -1.99 13.97
CA VAL A 94 8.45 -1.40 12.92
C VAL A 94 8.26 -2.33 11.72
N SER A 95 9.18 -3.27 11.53
CA SER A 95 9.22 -4.13 10.36
C SER A 95 9.41 -5.61 10.71
N ASN A 96 8.94 -6.48 9.83
CA ASN A 96 9.22 -7.89 9.85
C ASN A 96 10.06 -8.25 8.63
N TYR A 97 11.25 -8.79 8.89
CA TYR A 97 12.19 -9.19 7.85
C TYR A 97 12.19 -10.71 7.67
N ALA A 98 11.95 -11.13 6.43
CA ALA A 98 12.19 -12.48 5.95
C ALA A 98 13.25 -12.43 4.83
N PRO A 99 13.86 -13.56 4.43
CA PRO A 99 14.82 -13.55 3.34
C PRO A 99 14.27 -12.87 2.08
N PHE A 100 14.88 -11.75 1.70
CA PHE A 100 14.52 -10.93 0.54
C PHE A 100 13.15 -10.25 0.60
N GLU A 101 12.51 -10.21 1.78
CA GLU A 101 11.20 -9.58 1.95
C GLU A 101 11.18 -8.76 3.25
N LEU A 102 10.61 -7.56 3.17
CA LEU A 102 10.42 -6.67 4.30
C LEU A 102 8.95 -6.23 4.32
N THR A 103 8.26 -6.53 5.41
CA THR A 103 6.86 -6.15 5.60
C THR A 103 6.68 -5.26 6.82
N GLY A 104 5.63 -4.44 6.83
CA GLY A 104 5.33 -3.56 7.95
C GLY A 104 4.33 -2.47 7.58
N TYR A 105 4.23 -1.46 8.44
CA TYR A 105 3.55 -0.20 8.15
C TYR A 105 4.60 0.90 8.14
N LEU A 106 5.49 0.86 7.15
CA LEU A 106 6.69 1.69 7.14
C LEU A 106 6.39 3.04 6.50
N GLU A 107 6.83 4.12 7.13
CA GLU A 107 6.70 5.46 6.56
C GLU A 107 7.74 5.73 5.47
N ASN A 108 8.90 5.06 5.57
CA ASN A 108 9.99 5.22 4.63
C ASN A 108 11.03 4.11 4.77
N LEU A 109 11.95 4.07 3.83
CA LEU A 109 13.20 3.32 3.94
C LEU A 109 14.38 4.28 3.76
N MET A 110 15.39 4.16 4.61
CA MET A 110 16.63 4.89 4.42
C MET A 110 17.71 3.98 3.86
N PHE A 111 18.45 4.48 2.88
CA PHE A 111 19.50 3.75 2.20
C PHE A 111 20.87 4.33 2.53
N GLN A 112 21.79 3.44 2.85
CA GLN A 112 23.17 3.77 3.22
C GLN A 112 24.12 2.83 2.49
N HIS A 113 25.05 3.37 1.71
CA HIS A 113 26.15 2.55 1.18
C HIS A 113 27.04 2.07 2.32
N LYS A 114 27.46 0.79 2.32
CA LYS A 114 28.22 0.18 3.43
C LYS A 114 29.51 0.93 3.79
N ASP A 115 30.14 1.57 2.80
CA ASP A 115 31.38 2.34 2.95
C ASP A 115 31.14 3.86 3.19
N SER A 116 29.90 4.26 3.47
CA SER A 116 29.52 5.66 3.65
C SER A 116 28.70 5.87 4.91
N LEU A 117 28.86 7.02 5.56
CA LEU A 117 27.98 7.48 6.63
C LEU A 117 26.76 8.26 6.11
N GLN A 118 26.69 8.50 4.79
CA GLN A 118 25.56 9.20 4.20
C GLN A 118 24.35 8.28 4.10
N ILE A 119 23.22 8.78 4.62
CA ILE A 119 21.94 8.10 4.62
C ILE A 119 20.96 8.95 3.82
N ARG A 120 20.22 8.33 2.89
CA ARG A 120 19.21 9.02 2.08
C ARG A 120 17.85 8.33 2.14
N PRO A 121 16.75 9.09 2.13
CA PRO A 121 15.41 8.50 2.08
C PRO A 121 15.13 7.88 0.71
N LEU A 122 14.17 6.94 0.67
CA LEU A 122 13.59 6.42 -0.58
C LEU A 122 12.81 7.52 -1.31
N THR A 123 12.02 8.28 -0.55
CA THR A 123 11.17 9.36 -1.05
C THR A 123 10.98 10.44 0.01
N ASP A 124 10.67 11.65 -0.44
CA ASP A 124 10.23 12.79 0.36
C ASP A 124 8.70 12.88 0.49
N LYS A 125 7.96 12.05 -0.26
CA LYS A 125 6.51 11.95 -0.18
C LYS A 125 6.07 11.17 1.04
N LYS A 126 4.90 11.50 1.56
CA LYS A 126 4.20 10.71 2.58
C LYS A 126 3.70 9.43 1.93
N VAL A 127 4.17 8.29 2.42
CA VAL A 127 3.79 6.97 1.95
C VAL A 127 3.62 6.03 3.13
N GLN A 128 2.85 4.96 2.95
CA GLN A 128 2.84 3.81 3.84
C GLN A 128 3.25 2.57 3.04
N ILE A 129 4.47 2.10 3.25
CA ILE A 129 5.03 0.91 2.59
C ILE A 129 4.59 -0.32 3.37
N GLN A 130 3.87 -1.20 2.68
CA GLN A 130 3.35 -2.45 3.23
C GLN A 130 4.35 -3.60 3.05
N ASN A 131 4.92 -3.70 1.86
CA ASN A 131 5.83 -4.78 1.49
C ASN A 131 6.94 -4.27 0.56
N VAL A 132 8.15 -4.81 0.74
CA VAL A 132 9.29 -4.64 -0.14
C VAL A 132 9.91 -6.01 -0.43
N SER A 133 9.96 -6.36 -1.71
CA SER A 133 10.53 -7.63 -2.17
C SER A 133 11.80 -7.36 -2.99
N TYR A 134 12.89 -8.00 -2.62
CA TYR A 134 14.14 -7.99 -3.37
C TYR A 134 14.17 -9.15 -4.36
N LEU A 135 14.41 -8.84 -5.63
CA LEU A 135 14.40 -9.83 -6.71
C LEU A 135 15.73 -10.59 -6.75
N ASN A 136 15.97 -11.45 -5.76
CA ASN A 136 17.25 -12.15 -5.57
C ASN A 136 17.66 -12.97 -6.81
N THR A 137 16.74 -13.74 -7.39
CA THR A 137 17.06 -14.57 -8.58
C THR A 137 17.49 -13.72 -9.78
N ILE A 138 16.84 -12.56 -9.97
CA ILE A 138 17.21 -11.59 -11.01
C ILE A 138 18.59 -11.00 -10.71
N ALA A 139 18.85 -10.61 -9.46
CA ALA A 139 20.14 -10.07 -9.05
C ALA A 139 21.28 -11.07 -9.21
N GLU A 140 21.08 -12.34 -8.88
CA GLU A 140 22.09 -13.38 -9.04
C GLU A 140 22.46 -13.61 -10.52
N LYS A 141 21.45 -13.67 -11.39
CA LYS A 141 21.61 -13.91 -12.84
C LYS A 141 22.17 -12.70 -13.59
N THR A 142 21.71 -11.49 -13.25
CA THR A 142 21.91 -10.29 -14.08
C THR A 142 22.73 -9.20 -13.40
N LYS A 143 23.05 -9.36 -12.12
CA LYS A 143 23.73 -8.37 -11.25
C LYS A 143 22.95 -7.07 -11.06
N LYS A 144 21.68 -7.01 -11.49
CA LYS A 144 20.78 -5.90 -11.23
C LYS A 144 20.07 -6.10 -9.89
N ASN A 145 20.40 -5.26 -8.91
CA ASN A 145 19.69 -5.19 -7.64
C ASN A 145 18.39 -4.40 -7.84
N ILE A 146 17.25 -5.05 -7.63
CA ILE A 146 15.92 -4.47 -7.85
C ILE A 146 15.05 -4.73 -6.62
N LEU A 147 14.34 -3.69 -6.19
CA LEU A 147 13.34 -3.74 -5.13
C LEU A 147 11.97 -3.41 -5.71
N VAL A 148 10.97 -4.19 -5.32
CA VAL A 148 9.56 -4.02 -5.69
C VAL A 148 8.77 -3.70 -4.44
N TYR A 149 7.87 -2.72 -4.52
CA TYR A 149 7.17 -2.19 -3.36
C TYR A 149 5.66 -2.25 -3.57
N SER A 150 4.95 -2.69 -2.54
CA SER A 150 3.50 -2.45 -2.42
C SER A 150 3.28 -1.43 -1.31
N LEU A 151 2.64 -0.31 -1.64
CA LEU A 151 2.50 0.84 -0.74
C LEU A 151 1.26 1.69 -1.05
N PHE A 152 0.98 2.64 -0.16
CA PHE A 152 -0.06 3.66 -0.31
C PHE A 152 0.64 5.03 -0.44
N ASP A 153 0.32 5.82 -1.47
CA ASP A 153 1.04 7.05 -1.84
C ASP A 153 0.18 8.32 -1.93
N ALA A 154 -1.12 8.21 -1.66
CA ALA A 154 -2.05 9.33 -1.65
C ALA A 154 -3.23 9.05 -0.72
N ASP A 155 -3.76 10.12 -0.12
CA ASP A 155 -5.02 10.08 0.60
C ASP A 155 -6.15 10.10 -0.42
N THR A 156 -6.62 8.92 -0.79
CA THR A 156 -7.63 8.68 -1.82
C THR A 156 -9.05 8.72 -1.27
N ASN A 157 -9.23 8.38 0.01
CA ASN A 157 -10.52 8.38 0.69
C ASN A 157 -10.80 9.68 1.49
N ARG A 158 -9.83 10.61 1.52
CA ARG A 158 -9.89 11.94 2.14
C ARG A 158 -10.11 11.91 3.65
N ASP A 159 -9.54 10.92 4.33
CA ASP A 159 -9.55 10.84 5.79
C ASP A 159 -8.33 11.50 6.47
N SER A 160 -7.51 12.19 5.67
CA SER A 160 -6.26 12.87 6.05
C SER A 160 -5.11 11.93 6.42
N LYS A 161 -5.25 10.63 6.16
CA LYS A 161 -4.20 9.64 6.36
C LYS A 161 -3.81 9.04 5.01
N VAL A 162 -2.60 8.48 4.98
CA VAL A 162 -2.14 7.66 3.85
C VAL A 162 -1.89 6.29 4.43
N ASP A 163 -2.89 5.41 4.33
CA ASP A 163 -2.86 4.11 4.98
C ASP A 163 -3.54 3.00 4.17
N SER A 164 -3.83 1.85 4.80
CA SER A 164 -4.39 0.69 4.10
C SER A 164 -5.83 0.87 3.61
N ASN A 165 -6.50 1.95 4.02
CA ASN A 165 -7.82 2.34 3.52
C ASN A 165 -7.74 3.12 2.20
N ASP A 166 -6.54 3.38 1.69
CA ASP A 166 -6.30 4.00 0.39
C ASP A 166 -6.01 2.98 -0.72
N ILE A 167 -5.90 3.48 -1.95
CA ILE A 167 -5.52 2.68 -3.12
C ILE A 167 -4.09 2.14 -2.94
N LYS A 168 -3.97 0.81 -2.96
CA LYS A 168 -2.68 0.12 -2.98
C LYS A 168 -2.03 0.25 -4.35
N THR A 169 -0.76 0.64 -4.38
CA THR A 169 0.01 0.86 -5.61
C THR A 169 1.27 0.00 -5.67
N LEU A 170 1.78 -0.17 -6.89
CA LEU A 170 3.03 -0.90 -7.15
C LEU A 170 4.13 0.07 -7.55
N TYR A 171 5.28 -0.03 -6.90
CA TYR A 171 6.48 0.73 -7.21
C TYR A 171 7.69 -0.18 -7.42
N ILE A 172 8.72 0.34 -8.07
CA ILE A 172 10.01 -0.34 -8.29
C ILE A 172 11.15 0.65 -8.06
N SER A 173 12.31 0.15 -7.61
CA SER A 173 13.56 0.92 -7.57
C SER A 173 14.77 0.04 -7.77
N ARG A 174 15.94 0.67 -7.89
CA ARG A 174 17.23 -0.01 -7.76
C ARG A 174 17.43 -0.45 -6.31
N GLY A 175 18.38 -1.35 -6.07
CA GLY A 175 18.69 -1.87 -4.73
C GLY A 175 19.22 -0.85 -3.73
N ASP A 176 19.61 0.33 -4.21
CA ASP A 176 19.96 1.47 -3.38
C ASP A 176 18.75 2.40 -3.13
N GLY A 177 17.57 2.13 -3.70
CA GLY A 177 16.41 3.01 -3.61
C GLY A 177 16.40 4.17 -4.62
N THR A 178 17.40 4.30 -5.50
CA THR A 178 17.31 5.27 -6.61
C THR A 178 16.37 4.79 -7.70
N HIS A 179 15.91 5.72 -8.54
CA HIS A 179 14.96 5.46 -9.61
C HIS A 179 13.65 4.84 -9.08
N PHE A 180 13.18 5.35 -7.95
CA PHE A 180 11.91 4.98 -7.34
C PHE A 180 10.75 5.43 -8.25
N LYS A 181 10.07 4.47 -8.88
CA LYS A 181 9.11 4.69 -9.96
C LYS A 181 7.80 3.95 -9.67
N LYS A 182 6.68 4.64 -9.83
CA LYS A 182 5.34 4.06 -9.82
C LYS A 182 5.11 3.23 -11.08
N LEU A 183 4.60 2.01 -10.93
CA LEU A 183 4.24 1.10 -12.02
C LEU A 183 2.74 1.05 -12.27
N SER A 184 1.93 1.02 -11.21
CA SER A 184 0.47 1.02 -11.33
C SER A 184 -0.03 2.40 -11.80
N ALA A 185 -1.05 2.41 -12.66
CA ALA A 185 -1.71 3.64 -13.05
C ALA A 185 -2.35 4.36 -11.85
N ASP A 186 -2.58 5.66 -11.99
CA ASP A 186 -3.28 6.42 -10.95
C ASP A 186 -4.72 5.94 -10.83
N LEU A 187 -5.22 5.87 -9.59
CA LEU A 187 -6.56 5.39 -9.22
C LEU A 187 -6.84 3.92 -9.53
N HIS A 188 -5.84 3.17 -9.95
CA HIS A 188 -5.95 1.72 -10.13
C HIS A 188 -5.43 1.02 -8.88
N GLU A 189 -6.24 0.16 -8.26
CA GLU A 189 -5.80 -0.64 -7.14
C GLU A 189 -4.99 -1.85 -7.63
N LEU A 190 -3.78 -2.01 -7.09
CA LEU A 190 -2.96 -3.21 -7.26
C LEU A 190 -3.66 -4.43 -6.66
N LEU A 191 -3.95 -5.42 -7.52
CA LEU A 191 -4.49 -6.71 -7.10
C LEU A 191 -3.36 -7.66 -6.69
N ASP A 192 -2.43 -7.92 -7.62
CA ASP A 192 -1.25 -8.75 -7.39
C ASP A 192 -0.16 -8.49 -8.42
N TRP A 193 1.00 -9.10 -8.19
CA TRP A 193 2.14 -9.10 -9.10
C TRP A 193 2.96 -10.39 -8.94
N THR A 194 3.74 -10.72 -9.95
CA THR A 194 4.66 -11.86 -9.96
C THR A 194 5.85 -11.60 -10.88
N VAL A 195 6.93 -12.38 -10.73
CA VAL A 195 8.10 -12.31 -11.59
C VAL A 195 8.31 -13.65 -12.29
N ILE A 196 8.48 -13.58 -13.62
CA ILE A 196 8.85 -14.72 -14.45
C ILE A 196 10.34 -14.60 -14.78
N ASP A 197 11.17 -15.28 -13.99
CA ASP A 197 12.63 -15.19 -14.06
C ASP A 197 13.21 -15.58 -15.42
N SER A 198 12.58 -16.54 -16.13
CA SER A 198 13.03 -16.97 -17.46
C SER A 198 12.88 -15.88 -18.53
N GLN A 199 12.01 -14.91 -18.29
CA GLN A 199 11.76 -13.79 -19.18
C GLN A 199 12.33 -12.48 -18.64
N ASN A 200 12.81 -12.47 -17.39
CA ASN A 200 13.17 -11.26 -16.65
C ASN A 200 12.03 -10.23 -16.65
N ARG A 201 10.79 -10.70 -16.50
CA ARG A 201 9.60 -9.84 -16.52
C ARG A 201 8.89 -9.86 -15.18
N LEU A 202 8.45 -8.68 -14.77
CA LEU A 202 7.46 -8.54 -13.71
C LEU A 202 6.10 -8.33 -14.36
N TYR A 203 5.14 -9.15 -13.96
CA TYR A 203 3.74 -9.09 -14.35
C TYR A 203 2.93 -8.56 -13.18
N PHE A 204 1.92 -7.76 -13.45
CA PHE A 204 0.98 -7.29 -12.44
C PHE A 204 -0.38 -7.01 -13.05
N ARG A 205 -1.40 -6.97 -12.21
CA ARG A 205 -2.74 -6.54 -12.62
C ARG A 205 -3.34 -5.61 -11.59
N THR A 206 -4.19 -4.74 -12.10
CA THR A 206 -4.88 -3.73 -11.30
C THR A 206 -6.36 -3.73 -11.62
N ILE A 207 -7.18 -3.20 -10.71
CA ILE A 207 -8.59 -2.93 -10.94
C ILE A 207 -8.84 -1.42 -11.04
N GLU A 208 -9.67 -1.01 -11.99
CA GLU A 208 -10.06 0.37 -12.25
C GLU A 208 -11.55 0.53 -11.96
N ASP A 209 -11.90 1.45 -11.06
CA ASP A 209 -13.29 1.83 -10.79
C ASP A 209 -13.84 2.66 -11.96
N ILE A 210 -14.48 1.97 -12.92
CA ILE A 210 -14.98 2.56 -14.17
C ILE A 210 -16.25 3.35 -13.92
N ASN A 211 -17.10 2.85 -13.03
CA ASN A 211 -18.39 3.47 -12.74
C ASN A 211 -18.25 4.64 -11.73
N LYS A 212 -17.06 4.80 -11.12
CA LYS A 212 -16.65 5.86 -10.19
C LYS A 212 -17.50 5.90 -8.93
N ASN A 213 -17.93 4.74 -8.43
CA ASN A 213 -18.73 4.63 -7.21
C ASN A 213 -17.88 4.62 -5.93
N GLY A 214 -16.54 4.54 -6.05
CA GLY A 214 -15.59 4.53 -4.95
C GLY A 214 -15.32 3.13 -4.36
N ALA A 215 -15.89 2.08 -4.95
CA ALA A 215 -15.69 0.69 -4.60
C ALA A 215 -15.09 -0.05 -5.81
N PHE A 216 -14.23 -1.03 -5.54
CA PHE A 216 -13.67 -1.90 -6.57
C PHE A 216 -14.44 -3.22 -6.57
N ASP A 217 -15.31 -3.41 -7.55
CA ASP A 217 -16.26 -4.52 -7.58
C ASP A 217 -16.33 -5.24 -8.95
N LYS A 218 -17.39 -6.02 -9.18
CA LYS A 218 -17.57 -6.84 -10.38
C LYS A 218 -17.91 -6.03 -11.64
N ASP A 219 -18.35 -4.78 -11.45
CA ASP A 219 -18.75 -3.87 -12.52
C ASP A 219 -17.55 -3.04 -13.02
N ASP A 220 -16.35 -3.36 -12.51
CA ASP A 220 -15.08 -2.70 -12.80
C ASP A 220 -14.13 -3.54 -13.67
N ASN A 221 -13.12 -2.89 -14.24
CA ASN A 221 -12.23 -3.53 -15.20
C ASN A 221 -10.89 -3.93 -14.58
N VAL A 222 -10.48 -5.17 -14.87
CA VAL A 222 -9.16 -5.67 -14.52
C VAL A 222 -8.22 -5.46 -15.69
N ASN A 223 -7.15 -4.69 -15.45
CA ASN A 223 -6.12 -4.40 -16.43
C ASN A 223 -4.85 -5.23 -16.13
N TYR A 224 -4.19 -5.72 -17.18
CA TYR A 224 -3.00 -6.57 -17.07
C TYR A 224 -1.79 -5.90 -17.70
N TYR A 225 -0.66 -5.97 -17.00
CA TYR A 225 0.56 -5.31 -17.40
C TYR A 225 1.80 -6.16 -17.16
N TYR A 226 2.87 -5.84 -17.87
CA TYR A 226 4.21 -6.31 -17.54
C TYR A 226 5.26 -5.24 -17.78
N ILE A 227 6.43 -5.42 -17.17
CA ILE A 227 7.66 -4.68 -17.46
C ILE A 227 8.80 -5.65 -17.76
N ASP A 228 9.75 -5.22 -18.59
CA ASP A 228 11.06 -5.87 -18.71
C ASP A 228 12.00 -5.33 -17.62
N LEU A 229 12.42 -6.18 -16.68
CA LEU A 229 13.29 -5.82 -15.56
C LEU A 229 14.70 -5.45 -16.00
N LEU A 230 15.11 -5.84 -17.21
CA LEU A 230 16.41 -5.50 -17.78
C LEU A 230 16.36 -4.21 -18.61
N SER A 231 15.18 -3.69 -18.93
CA SER A 231 15.05 -2.38 -19.54
C SER A 231 15.58 -1.28 -18.59
N LYS A 232 16.02 -0.16 -19.17
CA LYS A 232 16.56 0.97 -18.40
C LYS A 232 15.47 1.73 -17.64
N ASP A 233 14.30 1.85 -18.25
CA ASP A 233 13.25 2.77 -17.81
C ASP A 233 12.02 2.05 -17.24
N TRP A 234 12.00 0.71 -17.25
CA TRP A 234 10.87 -0.11 -16.76
C TRP A 234 9.52 0.36 -17.33
N GLU A 235 9.44 0.42 -18.65
CA GLU A 235 8.22 0.80 -19.37
C GLU A 235 7.11 -0.22 -19.12
N VAL A 236 5.92 0.28 -18.79
CA VAL A 236 4.74 -0.53 -18.50
C VAL A 236 4.02 -0.85 -19.80
N ILE A 237 3.89 -2.14 -20.10
CA ILE A 237 3.25 -2.64 -21.32
C ILE A 237 1.95 -3.33 -20.94
N SER A 238 0.84 -2.87 -21.52
CA SER A 238 -0.48 -3.52 -21.39
C SER A 238 -0.54 -4.77 -22.27
N TYR A 239 -1.22 -5.80 -21.79
CA TYR A 239 -1.50 -7.01 -22.57
C TYR A 239 -2.88 -7.57 -22.18
N ASP A 240 -3.45 -8.42 -23.03
CA ASP A 240 -4.72 -9.08 -22.78
C ASP A 240 -4.53 -10.61 -22.72
N PRO A 241 -4.50 -11.22 -21.53
CA PRO A 241 -4.41 -12.68 -21.40
C PRO A 241 -5.69 -13.42 -21.79
N LEU A 242 -6.80 -12.70 -22.00
CA LEU A 242 -8.10 -13.28 -22.37
C LEU A 242 -8.34 -13.21 -23.88
N HIS A 243 -7.44 -12.58 -24.64
CA HIS A 243 -7.54 -12.52 -26.09
C HIS A 243 -7.31 -13.90 -26.71
N ILE A 244 -8.39 -14.47 -27.27
CA ILE A 244 -8.32 -15.71 -28.05
C ILE A 244 -8.14 -15.34 -29.52
N ASN A 245 -6.96 -15.61 -30.07
CA ASN A 245 -6.78 -15.60 -31.52
C ASN A 245 -7.53 -16.79 -32.10
N ALA A 246 -8.65 -16.56 -32.80
CA ALA A 246 -9.25 -17.60 -33.62
C ALA A 246 -8.28 -17.93 -34.76
N GLU A 247 -7.83 -19.19 -34.84
CA GLU A 247 -7.11 -19.68 -36.02
C GLU A 247 -7.98 -19.45 -37.26
N ILE A 248 -7.46 -18.72 -38.24
CA ILE A 248 -8.09 -18.64 -39.55
C ILE A 248 -7.89 -20.03 -40.17
N GLU A 249 -8.96 -20.82 -40.27
CA GLU A 249 -8.99 -21.99 -41.13
C GLU A 249 -8.68 -21.53 -42.55
N VAL A 250 -7.45 -21.78 -43.00
CA VAL A 250 -7.10 -21.68 -44.41
C VAL A 250 -7.70 -22.91 -45.06
N ASP A 251 -8.90 -22.76 -45.62
CA ASP A 251 -9.49 -23.74 -46.52
C ASP A 251 -8.46 -24.11 -47.59
N LYS A 252 -8.11 -25.40 -47.63
CA LYS A 252 -7.18 -26.00 -48.61
C LYS A 252 -7.86 -26.25 -49.94
#